data_AF-A0A2R6KV60-F1
#
_entry.id   AF-A0A2R6KV60-F1
#
_cell.length_a   1.000
_cell.length_b   1.000
_cell.length_c   1.000
_cell.angle_alpha   90.00
_cell.angle_beta   90.00
_cell.angle_gamma   90.00
#
_symmetry.space_group_name_H-M   'P 1'
#
loop_
_entity.id
_entity.type
_entity.pdbx_description
1 polymer ?
#
loop_
_entity_poly.entity_id
_entity_poly.type
_entity_poly.pdbx_seq_one_letter_code
_entity_poly.pdbx_strand_id
1 'polypeptide(L)'
;MDYTNPITTTFELQRASIEQSQQALQGTVEFQQRLGQAVVDSFETQESAQQRAVELQQEAVHSALDAIETNVPGAETAVGDVREAVDEQYDFLLENHAEAFEAVAGEFEEGVAAYDEFVEDSLAAIEEQVDLLLEAHEEIEAQSVEGAEQLADQFEALEEQVEDVQSQVREVQQQAAEAVEA
;
A
#
# COMPACT_ATOMS: atom_id res chain seq x y z
N MET A 1 -34.04 19.28 -18.09
CA MET A 1 -33.55 18.52 -16.92
C MET A 1 -32.10 18.22 -17.24
N ASP A 2 -31.15 18.57 -16.38
CA ASP A 2 -29.74 18.21 -16.60
C ASP A 2 -29.66 16.68 -16.71
N TYR A 3 -29.59 16.18 -17.94
CA TYR A 3 -29.25 14.81 -18.26
C TYR A 3 -27.77 14.67 -17.94
N THR A 4 -27.45 14.65 -16.65
CA THR A 4 -26.25 14.01 -16.15
C THR A 4 -26.45 12.54 -16.53
N ASN A 5 -25.97 12.20 -17.72
CA ASN A 5 -26.32 11.01 -18.48
C ASN A 5 -25.95 9.79 -17.61
N PRO A 6 -26.85 8.80 -17.39
CA PRO A 6 -26.53 7.58 -16.62
C PRO A 6 -25.22 6.91 -17.05
N ILE A 7 -24.83 7.11 -18.31
CA ILE A 7 -23.56 6.70 -18.90
C ILE A 7 -22.38 7.41 -18.20
N THR A 8 -22.35 8.74 -18.14
CA THR A 8 -21.31 9.53 -17.45
C THR A 8 -21.18 9.13 -15.98
N THR A 9 -22.30 9.02 -15.26
CA THR A 9 -22.28 8.59 -13.85
C THR A 9 -21.68 7.19 -13.67
N THR A 10 -21.89 6.28 -14.63
CA THR A 10 -21.29 4.94 -14.58
C THR A 10 -19.77 4.99 -14.76
N PHE A 11 -19.27 5.81 -15.68
CA PHE A 11 -17.84 6.01 -15.89
C PHE A 11 -17.16 6.68 -14.69
N GLU A 12 -17.80 7.69 -14.08
CA GLU A 12 -17.30 8.32 -12.86
C GLU A 12 -17.16 7.31 -11.71
N LEU A 13 -18.15 6.42 -11.51
CA LEU A 13 -18.09 5.36 -10.50
C LEU A 13 -16.96 4.36 -10.79
N GLN A 14 -16.71 4.03 -12.06
CA GLN A 14 -15.60 3.16 -12.46
C GLN A 14 -14.25 3.82 -12.14
N ARG A 15 -14.07 5.09 -12.51
CA ARG A 15 -12.86 5.87 -12.23
C ARG A 15 -12.58 5.91 -10.71
N ALA A 16 -13.59 6.26 -9.91
CA ALA A 16 -13.46 6.31 -8.46
C ALA A 16 -13.11 4.94 -7.84
N SER A 17 -13.66 3.84 -8.38
CA SER A 17 -13.34 2.48 -7.92
C SER A 17 -11.90 2.09 -8.24
N ILE A 18 -11.37 2.52 -9.40
CA ILE A 18 -9.99 2.26 -9.82
C ILE A 18 -9.03 3.05 -8.93
N GLU A 19 -9.25 4.35 -8.75
CA GLU A 19 -8.44 5.21 -7.88
C GLU A 19 -8.40 4.68 -6.44
N GLN A 20 -9.56 4.25 -5.91
CA GLN A 20 -9.62 3.63 -4.59
C GLN A 20 -8.80 2.34 -4.51
N SER A 21 -8.81 1.53 -5.57
CA SER A 21 -8.06 0.27 -5.62
C SER A 21 -6.55 0.53 -5.68
N GLN A 22 -6.10 1.51 -6.47
CA GLN A 22 -4.70 1.95 -6.52
C GLN A 22 -4.23 2.41 -5.13
N GLN A 23 -4.98 3.28 -4.46
CA GLN A 23 -4.66 3.75 -3.10
C GLN A 23 -4.59 2.59 -2.08
N ALA A 24 -5.49 1.61 -2.20
CA ALA A 24 -5.48 0.43 -1.33
C ALA A 24 -4.24 -0.45 -1.57
N LEU A 25 -3.82 -0.61 -2.82
CA LEU A 25 -2.60 -1.34 -3.18
C LEU A 25 -1.37 -0.61 -2.65
N GLN A 26 -1.24 0.69 -2.92
CA GLN A 26 -0.14 1.51 -2.42
C GLN A 26 -0.05 1.45 -0.89
N GLY A 27 -1.17 1.65 -0.19
CA GLY A 27 -1.21 1.55 1.26
C GLY A 27 -0.84 0.16 1.80
N THR A 28 -1.11 -0.91 1.03
CA THR A 28 -0.69 -2.27 1.38
C THR A 28 0.81 -2.45 1.24
N VAL A 29 1.42 -1.91 0.17
CA VAL A 29 2.88 -1.93 -0.04
C VAL A 29 3.58 -1.14 1.08
N GLU A 30 3.15 0.09 1.35
CA GLU A 30 3.70 0.91 2.45
C GLU A 30 3.57 0.23 3.81
N PHE A 31 2.51 -0.55 4.02
CA PHE A 31 2.33 -1.31 5.25
C PHE A 31 3.34 -2.47 5.33
N GLN A 32 3.58 -3.19 4.23
CA GLN A 32 4.58 -4.25 4.18
C GLN A 32 6.00 -3.70 4.42
N GLN A 33 6.36 -2.59 3.79
CA GLN A 33 7.64 -1.89 4.00
C GLN A 33 7.85 -1.52 5.47
N ARG A 34 6.83 -0.91 6.10
CA ARG A 34 6.87 -0.58 7.54
C ARG A 34 7.02 -1.80 8.44
N LEU A 35 6.40 -2.92 8.09
CA LEU A 35 6.59 -4.18 8.81
C LEU A 35 8.00 -4.72 8.62
N GLY A 36 8.54 -4.69 7.40
CA GLY A 36 9.91 -5.11 7.09
C GLY A 36 10.91 -4.32 7.93
N GLN A 37 10.81 -2.99 7.91
CA GLN A 37 11.64 -2.12 8.74
C GLN A 37 11.49 -2.41 10.23
N ALA A 38 10.27 -2.60 10.73
CA ALA A 38 10.06 -2.92 12.14
C ALA A 38 10.71 -4.24 12.57
N VAL A 39 10.82 -5.22 11.65
CA VAL A 39 11.54 -6.47 11.90
C VAL A 39 13.05 -6.22 11.92
N VAL A 40 13.59 -5.43 10.99
CA VAL A 40 15.00 -5.00 10.99
C VAL A 40 15.34 -4.30 12.32
N ASP A 41 14.58 -3.29 12.71
CA ASP A 41 14.77 -2.55 13.98
C ASP A 41 14.66 -3.47 15.22
N SER A 42 13.89 -4.55 15.12
CA SER A 42 13.73 -5.52 16.20
C SER A 42 15.01 -6.32 16.44
N PHE A 43 15.82 -6.57 15.41
CA PHE A 43 17.11 -7.23 15.54
C PHE A 43 18.06 -6.36 16.39
N GLU A 44 18.23 -5.08 16.06
CA GLU A 44 19.08 -4.17 16.85
C GLU A 44 18.63 -4.09 18.32
N THR A 45 17.32 -4.02 18.54
CA THR A 45 16.75 -4.01 19.88
C THR A 45 17.09 -5.31 20.64
N GLN A 46 16.93 -6.45 19.98
CA GLN A 46 17.22 -7.76 20.55
C GLN A 46 18.72 -7.96 20.83
N GLU A 47 19.60 -7.51 19.95
CA GLU A 47 21.05 -7.52 20.16
C GLU A 47 21.41 -6.73 21.43
N SER A 48 20.96 -5.49 21.54
CA SER A 48 21.27 -4.63 22.69
C SER A 48 20.73 -5.22 24.01
N ALA A 49 19.60 -5.92 23.97
CA ALA A 49 19.02 -6.57 25.14
C ALA A 49 19.86 -7.78 25.58
N GLN A 50 20.35 -8.57 24.62
CA GLN A 50 21.22 -9.71 24.90
C GLN A 50 22.59 -9.28 25.41
N GLN A 51 23.19 -8.26 24.79
CA GLN A 51 24.45 -7.67 25.26
C GLN A 51 24.35 -7.25 26.73
N ARG A 52 23.33 -6.45 27.09
CA ARG A 52 23.12 -6.03 28.49
C ARG A 52 22.92 -7.22 29.43
N ALA A 53 22.22 -8.27 28.98
CA ALA A 53 22.00 -9.46 29.80
C ALA A 53 23.30 -10.22 30.07
N VAL A 54 24.22 -10.26 29.10
CA VAL A 54 25.54 -10.88 29.22
C VAL A 54 26.44 -10.05 30.14
N GLU A 55 26.48 -8.73 29.97
CA GLU A 55 27.23 -7.81 30.84
C GLU A 55 26.78 -7.92 32.31
N LEU A 56 25.47 -8.02 32.56
CA LEU A 56 24.94 -8.25 33.91
C LEU A 56 25.38 -9.59 34.52
N GLN A 57 25.53 -10.64 33.69
CA GLN A 57 26.05 -11.92 34.16
C GLN A 57 27.54 -11.83 34.49
N GLN A 58 28.33 -11.13 33.67
CA GLN A 58 29.75 -10.87 33.93
C GLN A 58 29.92 -10.12 35.25
N GLU A 59 29.14 -9.07 35.50
CA GLU A 59 29.18 -8.32 36.75
C GLU A 59 28.78 -9.17 37.98
N ALA A 60 27.82 -10.09 37.82
CA ALA A 60 27.48 -11.04 38.88
C ALA A 60 28.64 -12.01 39.19
N VAL A 61 29.37 -12.47 38.16
CA VAL A 61 30.57 -13.30 38.34
C VAL A 61 31.66 -12.50 39.04
N HIS A 62 31.92 -11.26 38.64
CA HIS A 62 32.88 -10.37 39.32
C HIS A 62 32.52 -10.18 40.79
N SER A 63 31.25 -9.92 41.10
CA SER A 63 30.80 -9.78 42.49
C SER A 63 31.01 -11.06 43.32
N ALA A 64 30.83 -12.24 42.72
CA ALA A 64 31.12 -13.51 43.38
C ALA A 64 32.63 -13.68 43.65
N LEU A 65 33.48 -13.28 42.69
CA LEU A 65 34.93 -13.29 42.83
C LEU A 65 35.41 -12.31 43.91
N ASP A 66 34.85 -11.10 43.97
CA ASP A 66 35.13 -10.10 45.03
C ASP A 66 34.83 -10.65 46.43
N ALA A 67 33.72 -11.39 46.56
CA ALA A 67 33.35 -12.03 47.82
C ALA A 67 34.37 -13.10 48.24
N ILE A 68 34.91 -13.87 47.29
CA ILE A 68 35.96 -14.88 47.56
C ILE A 68 37.25 -14.18 48.01
N GLU A 69 37.70 -13.18 47.27
CA GLU A 69 38.91 -12.40 47.59
C GLU A 69 38.84 -11.80 49.00
N THR A 70 37.67 -11.25 49.37
CA THR A 70 37.45 -10.65 50.70
C THR A 70 37.50 -11.67 51.84
N ASN A 71 37.04 -12.91 51.61
CA ASN A 71 36.86 -13.91 52.67
C ASN A 71 38.00 -14.95 52.75
N VAL A 72 38.85 -15.05 51.73
CA VAL A 72 39.92 -16.06 51.65
C VAL A 72 41.29 -15.38 51.56
N PRO A 73 42.04 -15.31 52.68
CA PRO A 73 43.37 -14.70 52.68
C PRO A 73 44.34 -15.40 51.72
N GLY A 74 45.06 -14.63 50.90
CA GLY A 74 46.04 -15.17 49.95
C GLY A 74 45.45 -15.62 48.61
N ALA A 75 44.16 -15.38 48.36
CA ALA A 75 43.47 -15.74 47.12
C ALA A 75 43.58 -14.68 46.01
N GLU A 76 44.18 -13.52 46.27
CA GLU A 76 44.15 -12.34 45.40
C GLU A 76 44.69 -12.65 44.00
N THR A 77 45.84 -13.35 43.91
CA THR A 77 46.42 -13.75 42.62
C THR A 77 45.54 -14.75 41.88
N ALA A 78 45.01 -15.76 42.56
CA ALA A 78 44.17 -16.78 41.94
C ALA A 78 42.83 -16.20 41.46
N VAL A 79 42.24 -15.27 42.21
CA VAL A 79 41.02 -14.56 41.80
C VAL A 79 41.27 -13.64 40.62
N GLY A 80 42.42 -12.94 40.59
CA GLY A 80 42.85 -12.12 39.46
C GLY A 80 42.97 -12.92 38.16
N ASP A 81 43.65 -14.07 38.21
CA ASP A 81 43.81 -14.96 37.05
C ASP A 81 42.45 -15.48 36.53
N VAL A 82 41.53 -15.81 37.44
CA VAL A 82 40.17 -16.25 37.07
C VAL A 82 39.36 -15.10 36.48
N ARG A 83 39.50 -13.87 37.01
CA ARG A 83 38.81 -12.70 36.47
C ARG A 83 39.25 -12.40 35.05
N GLU A 84 40.55 -12.39 34.78
CA GLU A 84 41.09 -12.16 33.44
C GLU A 84 40.60 -13.22 32.44
N ALA A 85 40.59 -14.49 32.85
CA ALA A 85 40.06 -15.57 32.00
C ALA A 85 38.54 -15.48 31.76
N VAL A 86 37.78 -15.00 32.75
CA VAL A 86 36.35 -14.73 32.61
C VAL A 86 36.12 -13.59 31.64
N ASP A 87 36.84 -12.47 31.79
CA ASP A 87 36.71 -11.29 30.93
C ASP A 87 37.04 -11.63 29.48
N GLU A 88 38.15 -12.33 29.23
CA GLU A 88 38.52 -12.76 27.87
C GLU A 88 37.46 -13.66 27.23
N GLN A 89 36.81 -14.54 28.01
CA GLN A 89 35.73 -15.40 27.53
C GLN A 89 34.43 -14.64 27.25
N TYR A 90 34.08 -13.63 28.07
CA TYR A 90 32.90 -12.80 27.84
C TYR A 90 33.11 -11.88 26.64
N ASP A 91 34.29 -11.26 26.51
CA ASP A 91 34.66 -10.44 25.35
C ASP A 91 34.58 -11.27 24.08
N PHE A 92 35.22 -12.44 24.04
CA PHE A 92 35.15 -13.35 22.89
C PHE A 92 33.71 -13.73 22.55
N LEU A 93 32.87 -14.01 23.55
CA LEU A 93 31.46 -14.35 23.33
C LEU A 93 30.67 -13.18 22.74
N LEU A 94 30.84 -11.98 23.30
CA LEU A 94 30.17 -10.77 22.85
C LEU A 94 30.57 -10.40 21.42
N GLU A 95 31.86 -10.45 21.11
CA GLU A 95 32.40 -10.09 19.79
C GLU A 95 31.90 -11.06 18.70
N ASN A 96 32.01 -12.37 18.92
CA ASN A 96 31.51 -13.36 17.97
C ASN A 96 29.98 -13.31 17.82
N HIS A 97 29.27 -13.06 18.92
CA HIS A 97 27.81 -12.93 18.87
C HIS A 97 27.40 -11.70 18.07
N ALA A 98 28.03 -10.55 18.30
CA ALA A 98 27.77 -9.32 17.55
C ALA A 98 28.02 -9.52 16.06
N GLU A 99 29.17 -10.08 15.68
CA GLU A 99 29.50 -10.35 14.27
C GLU A 99 28.50 -11.31 13.61
N ALA A 100 28.12 -12.39 14.29
CA ALA A 100 27.13 -13.34 13.77
C ALA A 100 25.74 -12.70 13.64
N PHE A 101 25.38 -11.81 14.56
CA PHE A 101 24.09 -11.14 14.56
C PHE A 101 24.02 -10.07 13.48
N GLU A 102 25.06 -9.25 13.33
CA GLU A 102 25.21 -8.26 12.25
C GLU A 102 25.14 -8.92 10.88
N ALA A 103 25.81 -10.07 10.69
CA ALA A 103 25.74 -10.81 9.43
C ALA A 103 24.31 -11.27 9.08
N VAL A 104 23.55 -11.75 10.07
CA VAL A 104 22.15 -12.18 9.85
C VAL A 104 21.22 -10.99 9.65
N ALA A 105 21.37 -9.94 10.44
CA ALA A 105 20.57 -8.72 10.35
C ALA A 105 20.80 -8.02 9.01
N GLY A 106 22.06 -7.89 8.59
CA GLY A 106 22.44 -7.29 7.31
C GLY A 106 21.88 -8.05 6.11
N GLU A 107 21.98 -9.38 6.09
CA GLU A 107 21.37 -10.20 5.02
C GLU A 107 19.84 -10.01 4.97
N PHE A 108 19.19 -9.91 6.14
CA PHE A 108 17.75 -9.68 6.20
C PHE A 108 17.38 -8.27 5.73
N GLU A 109 18.13 -7.24 6.13
CA GLU A 109 17.96 -5.86 5.69
C GLU A 109 18.12 -5.73 4.17
N GLU A 110 19.19 -6.31 3.61
CA GLU A 110 19.41 -6.37 2.16
C GLU A 110 18.25 -7.08 1.44
N GLY A 111 17.76 -8.18 2.01
CA GLY A 111 16.62 -8.92 1.47
C GLY A 111 15.31 -8.12 1.48
N VAL A 112 15.03 -7.38 2.56
CA VAL A 112 13.88 -6.48 2.65
C VAL A 112 14.01 -5.33 1.64
N ALA A 113 15.18 -4.69 1.56
CA ALA A 113 15.42 -3.59 0.64
C ALA A 113 15.24 -4.03 -0.84
N ALA A 114 15.78 -5.20 -1.21
CA ALA A 114 15.62 -5.75 -2.55
C ALA A 114 14.16 -6.12 -2.88
N TYR A 115 13.41 -6.64 -1.90
CA TYR A 115 11.99 -6.90 -2.06
C TYR A 115 11.18 -5.61 -2.22
N ASP A 116 11.47 -4.59 -1.41
CA ASP A 116 10.81 -3.30 -1.46
C ASP A 116 11.02 -2.61 -2.81
N GLU A 117 12.26 -2.57 -3.31
CA GLU A 117 12.58 -2.06 -4.66
C GLU A 117 11.79 -2.81 -5.74
N PHE A 118 11.78 -4.15 -5.69
CA PHE A 118 11.04 -4.96 -6.65
C PHE A 118 9.53 -4.69 -6.64
N VAL A 119 8.95 -4.54 -5.45
CA VAL A 119 7.51 -4.28 -5.30
C VAL A 119 7.17 -2.86 -5.75
N GLU A 120 7.99 -1.86 -5.45
CA GLU A 120 7.81 -0.48 -5.91
C GLU A 120 7.85 -0.40 -7.43
N ASP A 121 8.84 -1.01 -8.07
CA ASP A 121 8.94 -1.07 -9.53
C ASP A 121 7.73 -1.78 -10.15
N SER A 122 7.29 -2.87 -9.55
CA SER A 122 6.11 -3.62 -10.00
C SER A 122 4.82 -2.79 -9.85
N LEU A 123 4.69 -2.05 -8.75
CA LEU A 123 3.54 -1.17 -8.50
C LEU A 123 3.52 -0.02 -9.52
N ALA A 124 4.65 0.66 -9.73
CA ALA A 124 4.76 1.73 -10.71
C ALA A 124 4.39 1.27 -12.13
N ALA A 125 4.85 0.08 -12.53
CA ALA A 125 4.49 -0.50 -13.83
C ALA A 125 3.00 -0.85 -13.95
N ILE A 126 2.34 -1.23 -12.86
CA ILE A 126 0.89 -1.47 -12.84
C ILE A 126 0.13 -0.14 -12.90
N GLU A 127 0.55 0.87 -12.14
CA GLU A 127 -0.05 2.20 -12.16
C GLU A 127 -0.02 2.80 -13.57
N GLU A 128 1.13 2.75 -14.25
CA GLU A 128 1.25 3.23 -15.64
C GLU A 128 0.29 2.49 -16.59
N GLN A 129 0.15 1.16 -16.45
CA GLN A 129 -0.80 0.39 -17.27
C GLN A 129 -2.25 0.76 -16.98
N VAL A 130 -2.59 1.03 -15.72
CA VAL A 130 -3.94 1.45 -15.34
C VAL A 130 -4.23 2.85 -15.90
N ASP A 131 -3.28 3.77 -15.83
CA ASP A 131 -3.43 5.12 -16.37
C ASP A 131 -3.66 5.09 -17.89
N LEU A 132 -2.87 4.30 -18.63
CA LEU A 132 -3.09 4.09 -20.06
C LEU A 132 -4.49 3.51 -20.37
N LEU A 133 -4.99 2.59 -19.55
CA LEU A 133 -6.33 2.03 -19.69
C LEU A 133 -7.43 3.03 -19.35
N LEU A 134 -7.20 3.91 -18.37
CA LEU A 134 -8.11 5.00 -18.02
C LEU A 134 -8.21 6.01 -19.16
N GLU A 135 -7.08 6.45 -19.73
CA GLU A 135 -7.07 7.34 -20.91
C GLU A 135 -7.87 6.75 -22.07
N ALA A 136 -7.70 5.46 -22.36
CA ALA A 136 -8.49 4.77 -23.39
C ALA A 136 -9.98 4.70 -23.04
N HIS A 137 -10.33 4.52 -21.76
CA HIS A 137 -11.73 4.54 -21.31
C HIS A 137 -12.35 5.93 -21.42
N GLU A 138 -11.60 6.99 -21.15
CA GLU A 138 -12.08 8.37 -21.28
C GLU A 138 -12.42 8.72 -22.73
N GLU A 139 -11.62 8.23 -23.69
CA GLU A 139 -11.96 8.38 -25.11
C GLU A 139 -13.27 7.66 -25.46
N ILE A 140 -13.49 6.45 -24.92
CA ILE A 140 -14.73 5.69 -25.10
C ILE A 140 -15.92 6.39 -24.41
N GLU A 141 -15.72 6.94 -23.21
CA GLU A 141 -16.72 7.74 -22.49
C GLU A 141 -17.17 8.91 -23.36
N ALA A 142 -16.23 9.70 -23.89
CA ALA A 142 -16.54 10.84 -24.74
C ALA A 142 -17.36 10.42 -25.98
N GLN A 143 -16.95 9.36 -26.68
CA GLN A 143 -17.68 8.84 -27.84
C GLN A 143 -19.08 8.31 -27.46
N SER A 144 -19.21 7.70 -26.29
CA SER A 144 -20.47 7.13 -25.81
C SER A 144 -21.46 8.23 -25.40
N VAL A 145 -20.97 9.28 -24.72
CA VAL A 145 -21.75 10.46 -24.35
C VAL A 145 -22.23 11.17 -25.62
N GLU A 146 -21.33 11.45 -26.57
CA GLU A 146 -21.68 12.10 -27.83
C GLU A 146 -22.72 11.28 -28.63
N GLY A 147 -22.54 9.95 -28.72
CA GLY A 147 -23.50 9.09 -29.41
C GLY A 147 -24.87 9.04 -28.73
N ALA A 148 -24.92 9.11 -27.40
CA ALA A 148 -26.16 9.18 -26.65
C ALA A 148 -26.88 10.53 -26.84
N GLU A 149 -26.14 11.64 -26.87
CA GLU A 149 -26.67 12.97 -27.16
C GLU A 149 -27.25 13.02 -28.58
N GLN A 150 -26.53 12.53 -29.60
CA GLN A 150 -27.03 12.46 -30.97
C GLN A 150 -28.29 11.60 -31.12
N LEU A 151 -28.43 10.54 -30.33
CA LEU A 151 -29.65 9.72 -30.31
C LEU A 151 -30.81 10.49 -29.66
N ALA A 152 -30.56 11.19 -28.56
CA ALA A 152 -31.55 12.02 -27.90
C ALA A 152 -32.08 13.11 -28.85
N ASP A 153 -31.19 13.83 -29.53
CA ASP A 153 -31.56 14.84 -30.52
C ASP A 153 -32.43 14.27 -31.66
N GLN A 154 -32.10 13.07 -32.14
CA GLN A 154 -32.91 12.39 -33.16
C GLN A 154 -34.28 11.96 -32.64
N PHE A 155 -34.39 11.56 -31.37
CA PHE A 155 -35.68 11.25 -30.75
C PHE A 155 -36.55 12.49 -30.59
N GLU A 156 -35.99 13.62 -30.15
CA GLU A 156 -36.69 14.90 -30.05
C GLU A 156 -37.21 15.34 -31.43
N ALA A 157 -36.38 15.24 -32.48
CA ALA A 157 -36.80 15.55 -33.85
C ALA A 157 -37.92 14.63 -34.38
N LEU A 158 -37.94 13.36 -33.94
CA LEU A 158 -38.99 12.40 -34.27
C LEU A 158 -40.31 12.72 -33.56
N GLU A 159 -40.24 13.10 -32.27
CA GLU A 159 -41.41 13.55 -31.51
C GLU A 159 -42.04 14.79 -32.17
N GLU A 160 -41.23 15.79 -32.53
CA GLU A 160 -41.70 17.00 -33.20
C GLU A 160 -42.40 16.67 -34.54
N GLN A 161 -41.81 15.77 -35.34
CA GLN A 161 -42.43 15.30 -36.59
C GLN A 161 -43.77 14.57 -36.36
N VAL A 162 -43.86 13.76 -35.30
CA VAL A 162 -45.09 13.05 -34.95
C VAL A 162 -46.17 14.03 -34.48
N GLU A 163 -45.81 15.04 -33.70
CA GLU A 163 -46.73 16.10 -33.28
C GLU A 163 -47.27 16.89 -34.48
N ASP A 164 -46.41 17.24 -35.43
CA ASP A 164 -46.79 17.92 -36.68
C ASP A 164 -47.74 17.08 -37.53
N VAL A 165 -47.46 15.79 -37.71
CA VAL A 165 -48.34 14.87 -38.44
C VAL A 165 -49.70 14.75 -37.75
N GLN A 166 -49.73 14.66 -36.41
CA GLN A 166 -50.98 14.62 -35.65
C GLN A 166 -51.80 15.90 -35.82
N SER A 167 -51.15 17.07 -35.79
CA SER A 167 -51.82 18.35 -36.02
C SER A 167 -52.41 18.43 -37.44
N GLN A 168 -51.65 18.04 -38.46
CA GLN A 168 -52.16 17.99 -39.84
C GLN A 168 -53.35 17.05 -40.00
N VAL A 169 -53.30 15.86 -39.38
CA VAL A 169 -54.43 14.91 -39.41
C VAL A 169 -55.67 15.50 -38.75
N ARG A 170 -55.54 16.19 -37.61
CA ARG A 170 -56.68 16.87 -36.96
C ARG A 170 -57.27 17.95 -37.86
N GLU A 171 -56.42 18.74 -38.52
CA GLU A 171 -56.86 19.82 -39.41
C GLU A 171 -57.60 19.28 -40.65
N VAL A 172 -57.09 18.22 -41.29
CA VAL A 172 -57.76 17.55 -42.41
C VAL A 172 -59.10 16.94 -41.97
N GLN A 173 -59.17 16.32 -40.79
CA GLN A 173 -60.43 15.80 -40.25
C GLN A 173 -61.45 16.91 -39.98
N GLN A 174 -61.01 18.08 -39.52
CA GLN A 174 -61.87 19.23 -39.26
C GLN A 174 -62.42 19.81 -40.57
N GLN A 175 -61.58 19.97 -41.60
CA GLN A 175 -62.02 20.38 -42.93
C GLN A 175 -62.99 19.37 -43.56
N ALA A 176 -62.74 18.07 -43.40
CA ALA A 176 -63.63 17.04 -43.91
C ALA A 176 -65.00 17.04 -43.19
N ALA A 177 -65.03 17.32 -41.88
CA ALA A 177 -66.29 17.44 -41.13
C ALA A 177 -67.09 18.67 -41.58
N GLU A 178 -66.45 19.83 -41.77
CA GLU A 178 -67.10 21.04 -42.27
C GLU A 178 -67.65 20.87 -43.70
N ALA A 179 -66.94 20.14 -44.56
CA ALA A 179 -67.38 19.85 -45.92
C ALA A 179 -68.57 18.87 -46.01
N VAL A 180 -68.86 18.11 -44.97
CA VAL A 180 -69.98 17.17 -44.90
C VAL A 180 -71.25 17.82 -44.29
N GLU A 181 -71.11 18.92 -43.55
CA GLU A 181 -72.23 19.68 -42.97
C GLU A 181 -72.79 20.80 -43.88
N ALA A 182 -72.11 21.12 -45.00
CA ALA A 182 -72.54 22.09 -46.02
C ALA A 182 -73.35 21.46 -47.17
#